data_AF-I1A5S9-F1
#
_entry.id   AF-I1A5S9-F1
#
_cell.length_a   1.000
_cell.length_b   1.000
_cell.length_c   1.000
_cell.angle_alpha   90.00
_cell.angle_beta   90.00
_cell.angle_gamma   90.00
#
_symmetry.space_group_name_H-M   'P 1'
#
loop_
_entity.id
_entity.type
_entity.pdbx_description
1 polymer ?
#
loop_
_entity_poly.entity_id
_entity_poly.type
_entity_poly.pdbx_seq_one_letter_code
_entity_poly.pdbx_strand_id
1 'polypeptide(L)'
;METIKNFFTFKNIRNVFILVFSMIGAFIVAIILGYKLNTPFRPAFFNYKSYISKLNHDTINEKFEFKTFNEVDEFTIALNNNKAIAGIGSDFQVIDLIKRGFIQKINFEKLLNINKKIESKDQLKEILKNIYTPTVFHHLESYDPELLTDSQGNKFDEPKHLWEYFVPYFHQDGVVAINPLKTTKKVEKEFNSIFSENYEELKKTTKLTNFNEKVKELSLFNILNTISKNGYQKLLITDAVRVNMLYGSPYQIKNNEIHSNYGEITTEENYKVLVDSFVDLISKSTGNPIESDIFSFSGDGQEVLRTLLDATRKDVNAAIMFNGDALDAYYSEDNGLNIKNKNGEIIPIPDGTIEAYKFSENIIFVDGLVVANNITNNSEDVLYETLRNSIYANFAEAYKRGGSTQFLRNVYDEYLTVAFRDKFLDYFSSKQHYSETELLEFKKELIDIYASTLNKELDDNDLLKFNNFVADKFQNDENIKNVLEKIFEYDESKMTKEELISQIAFKLSHIDFDDESFIEILEKKYQNLENFAFVNYTPSNIAEYDLVKRNYFINDDNTYDKKAIEIFEVKDQPGKIEHKRLSGVSEKIQSLLNTYYYLKIKH
;
A
#
# COMPACT_ATOMS: atom_id res chain seq x y z
N MET A 1 -6.19 67.11 50.23
CA MET A 1 -4.74 66.98 49.94
C MET A 1 -4.07 65.92 50.82
N GLU A 2 -4.39 65.82 52.11
CA GLU A 2 -3.92 64.76 53.03
C GLU A 2 -4.37 63.34 52.64
N THR A 3 -5.60 63.17 52.16
CA THR A 3 -6.11 61.89 51.65
C THR A 3 -5.34 61.38 50.43
N ILE A 4 -4.86 62.29 49.57
CA ILE A 4 -4.03 61.94 48.40
C ILE A 4 -2.61 61.55 48.85
N LYS A 5 -2.04 62.25 49.83
CA LYS A 5 -0.72 61.88 50.41
C LYS A 5 -0.72 60.51 51.09
N ASN A 6 -1.79 60.15 51.80
CA ASN A 6 -1.92 58.83 52.42
C ASN A 6 -2.11 57.71 51.38
N PHE A 7 -2.71 57.99 50.22
CA PHE A 7 -2.86 57.04 49.12
C PHE A 7 -1.51 56.67 48.47
N PHE A 8 -0.57 57.62 48.38
CA PHE A 8 0.79 57.40 47.87
C PHE A 8 1.81 56.93 48.91
N THR A 9 1.35 56.39 50.05
CA THR A 9 2.26 55.69 50.96
C THR A 9 2.81 54.43 50.27
N PHE A 10 4.10 54.13 50.47
CA PHE A 10 4.77 52.97 49.85
C PHE A 10 4.00 51.66 50.03
N LYS A 11 3.30 51.50 51.16
CA LYS A 11 2.43 50.36 51.46
C LYS A 11 1.21 50.27 50.54
N ASN A 12 0.56 51.39 50.24
CA ASN A 12 -0.61 51.45 49.37
C ASN A 12 -0.22 51.29 47.89
N ILE A 13 0.90 51.88 47.47
CA ILE A 13 1.47 51.67 46.14
C ILE A 13 1.83 50.19 45.93
N ARG A 14 2.49 49.56 46.91
CA ARG A 14 2.80 48.12 46.88
C ARG A 14 1.54 47.26 46.76
N ASN A 15 0.49 47.58 47.51
CA ASN A 15 -0.76 46.84 47.45
C ASN A 15 -1.45 47.01 46.08
N VAL A 16 -1.44 48.21 45.50
CA VAL A 16 -1.96 48.48 44.14
C VAL A 16 -1.16 47.68 43.09
N PHE A 17 0.18 47.68 43.19
CA PHE A 17 1.02 46.87 42.29
C PHE A 17 0.74 45.37 42.42
N ILE A 18 0.63 44.84 43.64
CA ILE A 18 0.25 43.43 43.86
C ILE A 18 -1.10 43.14 43.22
N LEU A 19 -2.09 44.01 43.38
CA LEU A 19 -3.44 43.83 42.83
C LEU A 19 -3.44 43.88 41.29
N VAL A 20 -2.67 44.80 40.69
CA VAL A 20 -2.50 44.88 39.24
C VAL A 20 -1.76 43.65 38.70
N PHE A 21 -0.68 43.20 39.33
CA PHE A 21 0.03 41.98 38.94
C PHE A 21 -0.83 40.71 39.11
N SER A 22 -1.63 40.63 40.18
CA SER A 22 -2.58 39.54 40.38
C SER A 22 -3.69 39.55 39.33
N MET A 23 -4.21 40.72 38.94
CA MET A 23 -5.18 40.84 37.86
C MET A 23 -4.58 40.45 36.50
N ILE A 24 -3.36 40.87 36.19
CA ILE A 24 -2.65 40.47 34.97
C ILE A 24 -2.41 38.95 34.97
N GLY A 25 -1.99 38.38 36.11
CA GLY A 25 -1.81 36.94 36.27
C GLY A 25 -3.12 36.17 36.06
N ALA A 26 -4.21 36.61 36.67
CA ALA A 26 -5.54 36.01 36.49
C ALA A 26 -6.03 36.12 35.04
N PHE A 27 -5.78 37.25 34.37
CA PHE A 27 -6.13 37.45 32.97
C PHE A 27 -5.32 36.53 32.04
N ILE A 28 -4.01 36.38 32.26
CA ILE A 28 -3.17 35.43 31.52
C ILE A 28 -3.66 33.99 31.73
N VAL A 29 -3.95 33.60 32.97
CA VAL A 29 -4.50 32.26 33.26
C VAL A 29 -5.86 32.05 32.60
N ALA A 30 -6.74 33.05 32.59
CA ALA A 30 -8.04 32.99 31.92
C ALA A 30 -7.88 32.87 30.39
N ILE A 31 -6.91 33.57 29.78
CA ILE A 31 -6.58 33.42 28.36
C ILE A 31 -6.05 32.02 28.08
N ILE A 32 -5.11 31.50 28.88
CA ILE A 32 -4.53 30.16 28.69
C ILE A 32 -5.62 29.09 28.85
N LEU A 33 -6.51 29.22 29.84
CA LEU A 33 -7.64 28.32 30.04
C LEU A 33 -8.65 28.43 28.90
N GLY A 34 -9.02 29.65 28.47
CA GLY A 34 -9.91 29.87 27.33
C GLY A 34 -9.34 29.32 26.03
N TYR A 35 -8.04 29.49 25.80
CA TYR A 35 -7.33 28.90 24.66
C TYR A 35 -7.36 27.37 24.75
N LYS A 36 -7.00 26.78 25.90
CA LYS A 36 -6.99 25.33 26.10
C LYS A 36 -8.39 24.68 26.04
N LEU A 37 -9.45 25.42 26.38
CA LEU A 37 -10.84 25.00 26.23
C LEU A 37 -11.29 25.04 24.75
N ASN A 38 -10.78 25.99 23.97
CA ASN A 38 -11.10 26.12 22.54
C ASN A 38 -10.17 25.30 21.62
N THR A 39 -8.98 24.91 22.09
CA THR A 39 -8.04 24.01 21.39
C THR A 39 -7.71 22.83 22.31
N PRO A 40 -8.55 21.79 22.38
CA PRO A 40 -8.24 20.61 23.17
C PRO A 40 -6.93 19.99 22.69
N PHE A 41 -6.15 19.46 23.63
CA PHE A 41 -4.94 18.71 23.30
C PHE A 41 -5.31 17.53 22.39
N ARG A 42 -4.72 17.49 21.19
CA ARG A 42 -4.88 16.38 20.26
C ARG A 42 -3.71 15.42 20.44
N PRO A 43 -3.94 14.17 20.86
CA PRO A 43 -2.88 13.19 20.91
C PRO A 43 -2.38 12.88 19.50
N ALA A 44 -1.11 12.50 19.36
CA ALA A 44 -0.51 12.33 18.05
C ALA A 44 -0.77 10.94 17.45
N PHE A 45 -1.10 10.94 16.15
CA PHE A 45 -1.18 9.76 15.30
C PHE A 45 -0.06 9.83 14.26
N PHE A 46 0.73 8.77 14.13
CA PHE A 46 1.89 8.74 13.22
C PHE A 46 1.61 7.90 11.97
N ASN A 47 2.11 8.32 10.81
CA ASN A 47 2.08 7.53 9.58
C ASN A 47 3.32 7.80 8.72
N TYR A 48 3.60 6.96 7.75
CA TYR A 48 4.60 7.22 6.72
C TYR A 48 4.21 8.44 5.87
N LYS A 49 5.21 9.14 5.35
CA LYS A 49 4.99 10.19 4.35
C LYS A 49 4.40 9.59 3.07
N SER A 50 3.44 10.29 2.46
CA SER A 50 2.80 9.87 1.19
C SER A 50 2.04 8.54 1.22
N TYR A 51 1.73 8.00 2.39
CA TYR A 51 0.96 6.76 2.59
C TYR A 51 -0.54 6.98 2.83
N ILE A 52 -1.00 8.22 2.69
CA ILE A 52 -2.38 8.60 3.01
C ILE A 52 -2.86 9.71 2.07
N SER A 53 -4.10 9.59 1.61
CA SER A 53 -4.75 10.63 0.84
C SER A 53 -5.02 11.86 1.70
N LYS A 54 -5.25 13.01 1.05
CA LYS A 54 -5.60 14.24 1.76
C LYS A 54 -6.89 14.10 2.57
N LEU A 55 -7.90 13.43 2.00
CA LEU A 55 -9.17 13.20 2.67
C LEU A 55 -8.99 12.42 3.97
N ASN A 56 -8.30 11.28 3.90
CA ASN A 56 -8.05 10.45 5.09
C ASN A 56 -7.14 11.15 6.11
N HIS A 57 -6.13 11.89 5.64
CA HIS A 57 -5.30 12.74 6.49
C HIS A 57 -6.16 13.74 7.28
N ASP A 58 -7.05 14.46 6.59
CA ASP A 58 -7.88 15.50 7.19
C ASP A 58 -8.87 14.87 8.20
N THR A 59 -9.51 13.75 7.85
CA THR A 59 -10.38 12.98 8.77
C THR A 59 -9.68 12.60 10.07
N ILE A 60 -8.44 12.08 10.00
CA ILE A 60 -7.68 11.71 11.20
C ILE A 60 -7.24 12.96 11.97
N ASN A 61 -6.78 13.99 11.26
CA ASN A 61 -6.27 15.23 11.84
C ASN A 61 -7.35 16.05 12.56
N GLU A 62 -8.64 15.83 12.28
CA GLU A 62 -9.73 16.44 13.04
C GLU A 62 -9.69 16.06 14.53
N LYS A 63 -9.30 14.82 14.85
CA LYS A 63 -9.29 14.28 16.22
C LYS A 63 -7.88 14.15 16.80
N PHE A 64 -6.88 13.97 15.95
CA PHE A 64 -5.50 13.69 16.33
C PHE A 64 -4.53 14.71 15.73
N GLU A 65 -3.35 14.87 16.34
CA GLU A 65 -2.26 15.59 15.69
C GLU A 65 -1.58 14.62 14.72
N PHE A 66 -1.90 14.72 13.43
CA PHE A 66 -1.30 13.84 12.43
C PHE A 66 0.17 14.19 12.21
N LYS A 67 1.05 13.19 12.30
CA LYS A 67 2.50 13.34 12.11
C LYS A 67 3.01 12.34 11.09
N THR A 68 3.89 12.79 10.22
CA THR A 68 4.58 11.93 9.26
C THR A 68 6.00 11.64 9.72
N PHE A 69 6.52 10.46 9.39
CA PHE A 69 7.93 10.11 9.57
C PHE A 69 8.51 9.48 8.30
N ASN A 70 9.83 9.56 8.15
CA ASN A 70 10.55 8.89 7.06
C ASN A 70 11.14 7.55 7.54
N GLU A 71 11.70 7.55 8.76
CA GLU A 71 12.34 6.38 9.35
C GLU A 71 11.49 5.80 10.48
N VAL A 72 11.31 4.49 10.45
CA VAL A 72 10.48 3.74 11.39
C VAL A 72 10.86 3.96 12.87
N ASP A 73 12.14 4.27 13.13
CA ASP A 73 12.67 4.58 14.45
C ASP A 73 12.06 5.86 15.07
N GLU A 74 11.65 6.84 14.25
CA GLU A 74 11.01 8.07 14.75
C GLU A 74 9.69 7.75 15.47
N PHE A 75 8.89 6.84 14.91
CA PHE A 75 7.65 6.38 15.54
C PHE A 75 7.92 5.56 16.81
N THR A 76 8.93 4.68 16.80
CA THR A 76 9.37 3.95 18.01
C THR A 76 9.72 4.90 19.14
N ILE A 77 10.50 5.94 18.85
CA ILE A 77 10.91 6.97 19.82
C ILE A 77 9.69 7.73 20.34
N ALA A 78 8.70 8.02 19.49
CA ALA A 78 7.48 8.69 19.91
C ALA A 78 6.63 7.83 20.86
N LEU A 79 6.49 6.53 20.59
CA LEU A 79 5.80 5.58 21.49
C LEU A 79 6.51 5.48 22.83
N ASN A 80 7.83 5.26 22.84
CA ASN A 80 8.64 5.15 24.05
C ASN A 80 8.54 6.42 24.94
N ASN A 81 8.50 7.60 24.32
CA ASN A 81 8.39 8.87 25.03
C ASN A 81 6.93 9.26 25.40
N ASN A 82 5.96 8.37 25.21
CA ASN A 82 4.53 8.64 25.45
C ASN A 82 3.99 9.84 24.62
N LYS A 83 4.55 10.06 23.44
CA LYS A 83 4.18 11.17 22.53
C LYS A 83 3.24 10.75 21.40
N ALA A 84 3.10 9.45 21.14
CA ALA A 84 2.16 8.88 20.20
C ALA A 84 1.15 8.00 20.93
N ILE A 85 -0.12 8.02 20.49
CA ILE A 85 -1.14 7.09 21.01
C ILE A 85 -1.39 5.91 20.07
N ALA A 86 -1.08 6.08 18.80
CA ALA A 86 -1.23 5.09 17.74
C ALA A 86 -0.48 5.57 16.49
N GLY A 87 -0.34 4.68 15.52
CA GLY A 87 0.18 5.01 14.21
C GLY A 87 0.30 3.79 13.34
N ILE A 88 0.72 4.00 12.10
CA ILE A 88 1.10 2.95 11.17
C ILE A 88 2.58 2.65 11.37
N GLY A 89 2.91 1.39 11.66
CA GLY A 89 4.28 0.90 11.76
C GLY A 89 4.44 -0.41 11.00
N SER A 90 5.66 -0.92 10.94
CA SER A 90 5.97 -2.15 10.20
C SER A 90 5.94 -3.38 11.09
N ASP A 91 5.46 -4.50 10.55
CA ASP A 91 5.39 -5.81 11.20
C ASP A 91 6.64 -6.19 12.03
N PHE A 92 7.84 -6.06 11.48
CA PHE A 92 9.09 -6.44 12.12
C PHE A 92 9.48 -5.51 13.28
N GLN A 93 9.13 -4.22 13.18
CA GLN A 93 9.33 -3.24 14.27
C GLN A 93 8.42 -3.58 15.44
N VAL A 94 7.17 -3.96 15.15
CA VAL A 94 6.15 -4.27 16.15
C VAL A 94 6.58 -5.38 17.09
N ILE A 95 7.41 -6.32 16.63
CA ILE A 95 7.96 -7.39 17.47
C ILE A 95 8.73 -6.83 18.68
N ASP A 96 9.60 -5.85 18.47
CA ASP A 96 10.33 -5.20 19.58
C ASP A 96 9.39 -4.42 20.50
N LEU A 97 8.40 -3.73 19.93
CA LEU A 97 7.39 -2.98 20.68
C LEU A 97 6.54 -3.88 21.60
N ILE A 98 6.16 -5.08 21.13
CA ILE A 98 5.45 -6.09 21.93
C ILE A 98 6.35 -6.60 23.07
N LYS A 99 7.62 -6.89 22.76
CA LYS A 99 8.61 -7.40 23.70
C LYS A 99 8.92 -6.44 24.84
N ARG A 100 8.88 -5.14 24.56
CA ARG A 100 9.13 -4.05 25.52
C ARG A 100 7.87 -3.56 26.23
N GLY A 101 6.68 -3.99 25.79
CA GLY A 101 5.41 -3.62 26.40
C GLY A 101 4.98 -2.18 26.09
N PHE A 102 5.42 -1.61 24.97
CA PHE A 102 5.07 -0.24 24.56
C PHE A 102 3.70 -0.14 23.90
N ILE A 103 3.15 -1.28 23.45
CA ILE A 103 1.89 -1.34 22.72
C ILE A 103 0.95 -2.36 23.37
N GLN A 104 -0.35 -2.19 23.14
CA GLN A 104 -1.38 -3.07 23.67
C GLN A 104 -2.04 -3.91 22.57
N LYS A 105 -2.78 -4.95 22.97
CA LYS A 105 -3.65 -5.71 22.06
C LYS A 105 -4.71 -4.78 21.49
N ILE A 106 -5.08 -5.00 20.23
CA ILE A 106 -6.14 -4.26 19.57
C ILE A 106 -7.48 -4.73 20.13
N ASN A 107 -8.35 -3.79 20.50
CA ASN A 107 -9.73 -4.11 20.81
C ASN A 107 -10.54 -4.26 19.51
N PHE A 108 -10.52 -5.48 18.95
CA PHE A 108 -11.22 -5.79 17.71
C PHE A 108 -12.75 -5.70 17.81
N GLU A 109 -13.35 -5.85 18.99
CA GLU A 109 -14.80 -5.65 19.17
C GLU A 109 -15.18 -4.21 18.82
N LYS A 110 -14.41 -3.26 19.36
CA LYS A 110 -14.56 -1.85 19.05
C LYS A 110 -14.18 -1.55 17.61
N LEU A 111 -12.99 -1.95 17.16
CA LEU A 111 -12.50 -1.62 15.82
C LEU A 111 -13.43 -2.13 14.71
N LEU A 112 -13.92 -3.38 14.81
CA LEU A 112 -14.82 -3.97 13.82
C LEU A 112 -16.28 -3.50 13.96
N ASN A 113 -16.58 -2.81 15.07
CA ASN A 113 -17.93 -2.41 15.46
C ASN A 113 -18.90 -3.59 15.38
N ILE A 114 -18.59 -4.66 16.11
CA ILE A 114 -19.40 -5.88 16.17
C ILE A 114 -20.22 -5.89 17.47
N ASN A 115 -21.52 -6.14 17.34
CA ASN A 115 -22.45 -6.17 18.48
C ASN A 115 -22.34 -7.45 19.32
N LYS A 116 -21.49 -8.39 18.92
CA LYS A 116 -21.27 -9.67 19.61
C LYS A 116 -19.88 -9.68 20.22
N LYS A 117 -19.82 -10.08 21.50
CA LYS A 117 -18.58 -10.30 22.22
C LYS A 117 -17.73 -11.39 21.53
N ILE A 118 -16.43 -11.17 21.45
CA ILE A 118 -15.43 -12.17 21.08
C ILE A 118 -15.08 -12.93 22.36
N GLU A 119 -15.46 -14.21 22.40
CA GLU A 119 -15.41 -15.05 23.60
C GLU A 119 -14.03 -15.69 23.81
N SER A 120 -13.24 -15.86 22.75
CA SER A 120 -11.94 -16.53 22.81
C SER A 120 -10.94 -16.04 21.77
N LYS A 121 -9.67 -16.37 22.02
CA LYS A 121 -8.54 -16.16 21.10
C LYS A 121 -8.74 -16.88 19.76
N ASP A 122 -9.27 -18.11 19.80
CA ASP A 122 -9.57 -18.88 18.59
C ASP A 122 -10.69 -18.24 17.78
N GLN A 123 -11.72 -17.70 18.44
CA GLN A 123 -12.78 -16.96 17.75
C GLN A 123 -12.22 -15.70 17.08
N LEU A 124 -11.38 -14.92 17.77
CA LEU A 124 -10.72 -13.77 17.16
C LEU A 124 -9.89 -14.19 15.94
N LYS A 125 -9.09 -15.25 16.08
CA LYS A 125 -8.27 -15.79 14.99
C LYS A 125 -9.09 -16.12 13.74
N GLU A 126 -10.23 -16.81 13.90
CA GLU A 126 -11.11 -17.13 12.78
C GLU A 126 -11.80 -15.90 12.19
N ILE A 127 -12.12 -14.88 13.00
CA ILE A 127 -12.62 -13.59 12.49
C ILE A 127 -11.55 -12.94 11.60
N LEU A 128 -10.31 -12.83 12.08
CA LEU A 128 -9.23 -12.15 11.35
C LEU A 128 -8.82 -12.88 10.07
N LYS A 129 -8.84 -14.22 10.05
CA LYS A 129 -8.65 -15.01 8.82
C LYS A 129 -9.66 -14.70 7.71
N ASN A 130 -10.86 -14.25 8.08
CA ASN A 130 -11.91 -13.86 7.12
C ASN A 130 -11.83 -12.38 6.71
N ILE A 131 -10.96 -11.59 7.36
CA ILE A 131 -10.76 -10.17 7.09
C ILE A 131 -9.46 -9.93 6.31
N TYR A 132 -8.40 -10.65 6.65
CA TYR A 132 -7.09 -10.46 6.01
C TYR A 132 -6.93 -11.37 4.80
N THR A 133 -6.08 -10.97 3.85
CA THR A 133 -5.68 -11.90 2.79
C THR A 133 -4.98 -13.13 3.40
N PRO A 134 -5.10 -14.32 2.79
CA PRO A 134 -4.43 -15.53 3.31
C PRO A 134 -2.91 -15.35 3.45
N THR A 135 -2.29 -14.68 2.48
CA THR A 135 -0.86 -14.34 2.47
C THR A 135 -0.48 -13.53 3.70
N VAL A 136 -1.20 -12.42 3.97
CA VAL A 136 -0.93 -11.55 5.12
C VAL A 136 -1.16 -12.30 6.43
N PHE A 137 -2.26 -13.03 6.57
CA PHE A 137 -2.54 -13.74 7.82
C PHE A 137 -1.45 -14.78 8.13
N HIS A 138 -1.04 -15.57 7.14
CA HIS A 138 0.06 -16.54 7.29
C HIS A 138 1.37 -15.85 7.67
N HIS A 139 1.67 -14.71 7.05
CA HIS A 139 2.84 -13.91 7.38
C HIS A 139 2.83 -13.41 8.82
N LEU A 140 1.70 -12.91 9.34
CA LEU A 140 1.59 -12.50 10.75
C LEU A 140 1.86 -13.66 11.72
N GLU A 141 1.37 -14.87 11.43
CA GLU A 141 1.63 -16.07 12.23
C GLU A 141 3.10 -16.50 12.20
N SER A 142 3.82 -16.20 11.12
CA SER A 142 5.22 -16.58 10.99
C SER A 142 6.12 -15.92 12.05
N TYR A 143 5.64 -14.87 12.74
CA TYR A 143 6.29 -14.20 13.86
C TYR A 143 6.13 -14.87 15.22
N ASP A 144 5.24 -15.86 15.37
CA ASP A 144 4.97 -16.54 16.64
C ASP A 144 6.23 -17.06 17.36
N PRO A 145 7.24 -17.65 16.68
CA PRO A 145 8.47 -18.11 17.33
C PRO A 145 9.27 -16.98 18.00
N GLU A 146 9.17 -15.74 17.51
CA GLU A 146 9.85 -14.59 18.08
C GLU A 146 9.10 -13.97 19.27
N LEU A 147 7.82 -14.29 19.45
CA LEU A 147 6.94 -13.70 20.47
C LEU A 147 6.70 -14.63 21.67
N LEU A 148 7.66 -15.51 21.96
CA LEU A 148 7.64 -16.40 23.13
C LEU A 148 8.19 -15.75 24.40
N THR A 149 9.02 -14.72 24.26
CA THR A 149 9.71 -14.04 25.37
C THR A 149 9.65 -12.53 25.25
N ASP A 150 9.78 -11.84 26.39
CA ASP A 150 9.99 -10.40 26.48
C ASP A 150 11.40 -9.98 26.00
N SER A 151 11.67 -8.67 26.06
CA SER A 151 12.98 -8.10 25.68
C SER A 151 14.15 -8.51 26.57
N GLN A 152 13.90 -9.11 27.74
CA GLN A 152 14.88 -9.63 28.69
C GLN A 152 15.07 -11.15 28.55
N GLY A 153 14.31 -11.81 27.68
CA GLY A 153 14.33 -13.26 27.47
C GLY A 153 13.45 -14.05 28.45
N ASN A 154 12.63 -13.39 29.27
CA ASN A 154 11.67 -14.08 30.12
C ASN A 154 10.48 -14.53 29.27
N LYS A 155 9.99 -15.74 29.51
CA LYS A 155 8.79 -16.24 28.82
C LYS A 155 7.57 -15.43 29.22
N PHE A 156 6.71 -15.13 28.25
CA PHE A 156 5.37 -14.61 28.57
C PHE A 156 4.51 -15.69 29.25
N ASP A 157 3.58 -15.26 30.09
CA ASP A 157 2.61 -16.17 30.74
C ASP A 157 1.78 -16.94 29.70
N GLU A 158 1.43 -16.27 28.61
CA GLU A 158 0.83 -16.87 27.42
C GLU A 158 1.58 -16.42 26.16
N PRO A 159 1.76 -17.28 25.14
CA PRO A 159 2.32 -16.89 23.86
C PRO A 159 1.54 -15.71 23.26
N LYS A 160 2.27 -14.67 22.88
CA LYS A 160 1.72 -13.51 22.17
C LYS A 160 1.76 -13.77 20.66
N HIS A 161 0.80 -13.22 19.92
CA HIS A 161 0.81 -13.27 18.47
C HIS A 161 0.72 -11.88 17.87
N LEU A 162 1.40 -11.65 16.75
CA LEU A 162 1.43 -10.34 16.10
C LEU A 162 0.02 -9.86 15.73
N TRP A 163 -0.84 -10.75 15.24
CA TRP A 163 -2.22 -10.45 14.84
C TRP A 163 -3.13 -9.99 16.01
N GLU A 164 -2.72 -10.14 17.26
CA GLU A 164 -3.45 -9.57 18.41
C GLU A 164 -3.12 -8.09 18.65
N TYR A 165 -1.97 -7.61 18.16
CA TYR A 165 -1.41 -6.27 18.44
C TYR A 165 -1.34 -5.38 17.21
N PHE A 166 -1.63 -5.93 16.02
CA PHE A 166 -1.37 -5.31 14.74
C PHE A 166 -2.57 -5.48 13.81
N VAL A 167 -2.96 -4.39 13.14
CA VAL A 167 -3.99 -4.42 12.10
C VAL A 167 -3.33 -4.08 10.77
N PRO A 168 -3.16 -5.06 9.86
CA PRO A 168 -2.56 -4.81 8.55
C PRO A 168 -3.30 -3.72 7.79
N TYR A 169 -2.53 -2.84 7.14
CA TYR A 169 -3.02 -1.77 6.27
C TYR A 169 -2.68 -2.13 4.82
N PHE A 170 -1.41 -2.02 4.44
CA PHE A 170 -0.89 -2.42 3.13
C PHE A 170 0.20 -3.48 3.27
N HIS A 171 0.37 -4.27 2.22
CA HIS A 171 1.47 -5.21 2.11
C HIS A 171 2.15 -5.11 0.76
N GLN A 172 3.44 -5.41 0.71
CA GLN A 172 4.28 -5.22 -0.47
C GLN A 172 5.31 -6.33 -0.60
N ASP A 173 5.81 -6.50 -1.82
CA ASP A 173 6.99 -7.29 -2.14
C ASP A 173 7.96 -6.49 -3.04
N GLY A 174 9.15 -7.03 -3.25
CA GLY A 174 10.18 -6.41 -4.08
C GLY A 174 10.03 -6.72 -5.56
N VAL A 175 10.37 -5.75 -6.40
CA VAL A 175 10.48 -5.91 -7.85
C VAL A 175 11.75 -5.26 -8.37
N VAL A 176 12.19 -5.73 -9.54
CA VAL A 176 13.16 -5.02 -10.38
C VAL A 176 12.40 -4.36 -11.52
N ALA A 177 12.42 -3.03 -11.56
CA ALA A 177 11.78 -2.24 -12.60
C ALA A 177 12.82 -1.71 -13.60
N ILE A 178 12.47 -1.62 -14.89
CA ILE A 178 13.31 -1.05 -15.93
C ILE A 178 12.54 -0.01 -16.73
N ASN A 179 13.26 0.98 -17.28
CA ASN A 179 12.70 1.96 -18.20
C ASN A 179 13.28 1.77 -19.61
N PRO A 180 12.55 1.09 -20.53
CA PRO A 180 12.97 0.87 -21.91
C PRO A 180 13.27 2.15 -22.69
N LEU A 181 12.67 3.29 -22.34
CA LEU A 181 12.93 4.58 -23.01
C LEU A 181 14.32 5.16 -22.69
N LYS A 182 15.00 4.63 -21.66
CA LYS A 182 16.30 5.11 -21.19
C LYS A 182 17.48 4.25 -21.63
N THR A 183 17.26 3.24 -22.45
CA THR A 183 18.33 2.44 -23.08
C THR A 183 18.41 2.71 -24.59
N THR A 184 19.62 2.68 -25.13
CA THR A 184 19.84 2.68 -26.58
C THR A 184 19.90 1.27 -27.17
N LYS A 185 20.04 0.25 -26.31
CA LYS A 185 20.10 -1.15 -26.74
C LYS A 185 18.67 -1.64 -26.96
N LYS A 186 18.35 -1.97 -28.22
CA LYS A 186 17.07 -2.58 -28.55
C LYS A 186 17.05 -4.01 -28.02
N VAL A 187 16.03 -4.31 -27.23
CA VAL A 187 15.73 -5.65 -26.75
C VAL A 187 14.54 -6.14 -27.58
N GLU A 188 14.77 -7.15 -28.43
CA GLU A 188 13.76 -7.66 -29.38
C GLU A 188 12.89 -8.79 -28.81
N LYS A 189 13.33 -9.41 -27.71
CA LYS A 189 12.63 -10.51 -27.03
C LYS A 189 12.03 -10.01 -25.72
N GLU A 190 10.95 -10.64 -25.29
CA GLU A 190 10.43 -10.44 -23.93
C GLU A 190 11.46 -10.88 -22.88
N PHE A 191 11.59 -10.08 -21.82
CA PHE A 191 12.58 -10.32 -20.78
C PHE A 191 12.44 -11.68 -20.10
N ASN A 192 11.23 -12.22 -19.98
CA ASN A 192 11.00 -13.57 -19.46
C ASN A 192 11.82 -14.62 -20.23
N SER A 193 11.82 -14.57 -21.57
CA SER A 193 12.63 -15.46 -22.40
C SER A 193 14.13 -15.20 -22.23
N ILE A 194 14.52 -13.94 -22.03
CA ILE A 194 15.93 -13.56 -21.86
C ILE A 194 16.46 -14.02 -20.49
N PHE A 195 15.63 -13.99 -19.44
CA PHE A 195 15.98 -14.51 -18.13
C PHE A 195 16.28 -16.01 -18.19
N SER A 196 15.45 -16.80 -18.88
CA SER A 196 15.69 -18.23 -19.07
C SER A 196 16.98 -18.50 -19.85
N GLU A 197 17.21 -17.76 -20.95
CA GLU A 197 18.42 -17.89 -21.78
C GLU A 197 19.69 -17.55 -20.97
N ASN A 198 19.67 -16.44 -20.23
CA ASN A 198 20.81 -16.03 -19.41
C ASN A 198 21.07 -16.99 -18.26
N TYR A 199 20.01 -17.53 -17.63
CA TYR A 199 20.14 -18.54 -16.59
C TYR A 199 20.87 -19.79 -17.10
N GLU A 200 20.47 -20.32 -18.26
CA GLU A 200 21.14 -21.47 -18.88
C GLU A 200 22.57 -21.17 -19.35
N GLU A 201 22.89 -19.92 -19.70
CA GLU A 201 24.26 -19.47 -19.95
C GLU A 201 25.08 -19.47 -18.65
N LEU A 202 24.58 -18.84 -17.59
CA LEU A 202 25.27 -18.74 -16.29
C LEU A 202 25.59 -20.12 -15.71
N LYS A 203 24.68 -21.10 -15.84
CA LYS A 203 24.92 -22.49 -15.42
C LYS A 203 26.16 -23.12 -16.08
N LYS A 204 26.52 -22.67 -17.29
CA LYS A 204 27.66 -23.19 -18.06
C LYS A 204 28.94 -22.40 -17.81
N THR A 205 28.84 -21.10 -17.51
CA THR A 205 29.98 -20.19 -17.44
C THR A 205 30.43 -19.85 -16.02
N THR A 206 29.56 -20.05 -15.01
CA THR A 206 29.86 -19.70 -13.63
C THR A 206 30.97 -20.57 -13.04
N LYS A 207 31.74 -19.98 -12.11
CA LYS A 207 32.74 -20.71 -11.29
C LYS A 207 32.15 -21.22 -9.97
N LEU A 208 30.88 -20.91 -9.70
CA LEU A 208 30.20 -21.29 -8.46
C LEU A 208 29.80 -22.76 -8.53
N THR A 209 30.32 -23.58 -7.61
CA THR A 209 30.20 -25.05 -7.69
C THR A 209 28.78 -25.56 -7.44
N ASN A 210 27.97 -24.80 -6.71
CA ASN A 210 26.60 -25.15 -6.33
C ASN A 210 25.54 -24.18 -6.92
N PHE A 211 25.87 -23.48 -8.02
CA PHE A 211 24.96 -22.50 -8.65
C PHE A 211 23.57 -23.07 -8.95
N ASN A 212 23.51 -24.24 -9.60
CA ASN A 212 22.25 -24.88 -10.01
C ASN A 212 21.35 -25.27 -8.83
N GLU A 213 21.94 -25.43 -7.63
CA GLU A 213 21.20 -25.78 -6.41
C GLU A 213 20.68 -24.54 -5.68
N LYS A 214 21.33 -23.39 -5.88
CA LYS A 214 21.13 -22.18 -5.05
C LYS A 214 20.54 -21.00 -5.78
N VAL A 215 20.65 -20.94 -7.11
CA VAL A 215 20.16 -19.83 -7.92
C VAL A 215 19.01 -20.33 -8.77
N LYS A 216 17.85 -19.67 -8.67
CA LYS A 216 16.68 -19.95 -9.51
C LYS A 216 16.69 -19.08 -10.77
N GLU A 217 15.87 -19.44 -11.75
CA GLU A 217 15.73 -18.67 -12.99
C GLU A 217 15.32 -17.22 -12.74
N LEU A 218 14.31 -16.99 -11.89
CA LEU A 218 13.88 -15.64 -11.49
C LEU A 218 14.55 -15.17 -10.19
N SER A 219 15.75 -15.66 -9.89
CA SER A 219 16.57 -15.10 -8.82
C SER A 219 16.87 -13.62 -9.07
N LEU A 220 16.97 -12.83 -7.99
CA LEU A 220 17.42 -11.45 -8.10
C LEU A 220 18.84 -11.38 -8.72
N PHE A 221 19.69 -12.38 -8.44
CA PHE A 221 20.99 -12.53 -9.08
C PHE A 221 20.89 -12.61 -10.61
N ASN A 222 20.05 -13.51 -11.14
CA ASN A 222 19.92 -13.68 -12.59
C ASN A 222 19.25 -12.46 -13.25
N ILE A 223 18.23 -11.88 -12.61
CA ILE A 223 17.53 -10.70 -13.13
C ILE A 223 18.52 -9.53 -13.27
N LEU A 224 19.25 -9.19 -12.21
CA LEU A 224 20.24 -8.10 -12.23
C LEU A 224 21.35 -8.34 -13.26
N ASN A 225 21.83 -9.58 -13.39
CA ASN A 225 22.80 -9.94 -14.41
C ASN A 225 22.25 -9.74 -15.82
N THR A 226 21.01 -10.17 -16.04
CA THR A 226 20.34 -10.11 -17.34
C THR A 226 20.08 -8.67 -17.78
N ILE A 227 19.52 -7.83 -16.90
CA ILE A 227 19.22 -6.43 -17.25
C ILE A 227 20.51 -5.64 -17.48
N SER A 228 21.56 -5.89 -16.68
CA SER A 228 22.88 -5.25 -16.84
C SER A 228 23.52 -5.57 -18.19
N LYS A 229 23.50 -6.86 -18.61
CA LYS A 229 23.94 -7.29 -19.95
C LYS A 229 23.12 -6.67 -21.07
N ASN A 230 21.89 -6.24 -20.79
CA ASN A 230 20.96 -5.65 -21.75
C ASN A 230 20.88 -4.12 -21.69
N GLY A 231 21.85 -3.47 -21.05
CA GLY A 231 22.03 -2.01 -21.09
C GLY A 231 21.35 -1.25 -19.94
N TYR A 232 20.74 -1.97 -19.00
CA TYR A 232 20.08 -1.41 -17.81
C TYR A 232 21.02 -1.51 -16.60
N GLN A 233 22.15 -0.81 -16.68
CA GLN A 233 23.25 -0.91 -15.70
C GLN A 233 23.16 0.13 -14.59
N LYS A 234 22.35 1.18 -14.79
CA LYS A 234 22.26 2.34 -13.89
C LYS A 234 21.10 2.11 -12.94
N LEU A 235 21.42 1.52 -11.80
CA LEU A 235 20.48 0.92 -10.88
C LEU A 235 20.28 1.83 -9.66
N LEU A 236 19.04 2.23 -9.46
CA LEU A 236 18.60 2.90 -8.23
C LEU A 236 17.99 1.86 -7.28
N ILE A 237 18.44 1.82 -6.03
CA ILE A 237 17.99 0.82 -5.06
C ILE A 237 17.28 1.53 -3.91
N THR A 238 16.09 1.06 -3.55
CA THR A 238 15.43 1.53 -2.32
C THR A 238 16.34 1.28 -1.11
N ASP A 239 16.64 2.33 -0.38
CA ASP A 239 17.61 2.37 0.72
C ASP A 239 17.01 1.85 2.04
N ALA A 240 16.36 0.69 1.97
CA ALA A 240 15.77 0.01 3.11
C ALA A 240 16.75 -1.06 3.61
N VAL A 241 17.61 -0.69 4.56
CA VAL A 241 18.76 -1.51 5.02
C VAL A 241 18.39 -2.98 5.31
N ARG A 242 17.32 -3.20 6.09
CA ARG A 242 16.88 -4.55 6.48
C ARG A 242 16.35 -5.36 5.30
N VAL A 243 15.70 -4.69 4.35
CA VAL A 243 15.18 -5.29 3.12
C VAL A 243 16.33 -5.70 2.21
N ASN A 244 17.31 -4.80 2.02
CA ASN A 244 18.51 -5.08 1.24
C ASN A 244 19.30 -6.26 1.81
N MET A 245 19.44 -6.35 3.14
CA MET A 245 20.03 -7.53 3.80
C MET A 245 19.27 -8.82 3.47
N LEU A 246 17.94 -8.80 3.47
CA LEU A 246 17.13 -9.98 3.13
C LEU A 246 17.34 -10.37 1.66
N TYR A 247 17.33 -9.42 0.73
CA TYR A 247 17.58 -9.68 -0.69
C TYR A 247 18.96 -10.30 -0.95
N GLY A 248 19.99 -9.86 -0.22
CA GLY A 248 21.33 -10.42 -0.30
C GLY A 248 21.48 -11.80 0.35
N SER A 249 20.71 -12.08 1.40
CA SER A 249 20.88 -13.27 2.25
C SER A 249 20.85 -14.65 1.55
N PRO A 250 20.19 -14.87 0.40
CA PRO A 250 20.30 -16.12 -0.34
C PRO A 250 21.66 -16.33 -1.03
N TYR A 251 22.46 -15.26 -1.17
CA TYR A 251 23.62 -15.19 -2.07
C TYR A 251 24.94 -14.90 -1.34
N GLN A 252 25.14 -15.43 -0.13
CA GLN A 252 26.44 -15.31 0.53
C GLN A 252 27.49 -16.13 -0.23
N ILE A 253 28.45 -15.47 -0.89
CA ILE A 253 29.45 -16.17 -1.70
C ILE A 253 30.74 -16.37 -0.89
N LYS A 254 31.10 -17.63 -0.64
CA LYS A 254 32.33 -17.99 0.08
C LYS A 254 32.98 -19.20 -0.59
N ASN A 255 34.29 -19.12 -0.85
CA ASN A 255 35.06 -20.23 -1.44
C ASN A 255 34.45 -20.79 -2.75
N ASN A 256 33.88 -19.93 -3.60
CA ASN A 256 33.14 -20.30 -4.81
C ASN A 256 31.85 -21.12 -4.57
N GLU A 257 31.29 -21.07 -3.37
CA GLU A 257 29.99 -21.64 -3.03
C GLU A 257 29.03 -20.53 -2.60
N ILE A 258 27.75 -20.71 -2.91
CA ILE A 258 26.66 -19.90 -2.38
C ILE A 258 26.13 -20.57 -1.11
N HIS A 259 26.12 -19.81 -0.01
CA HIS A 259 25.45 -20.15 1.24
C HIS A 259 24.22 -19.25 1.38
N SER A 260 23.08 -19.84 1.71
CA SER A 260 21.83 -19.11 1.88
C SER A 260 21.51 -19.02 3.37
N ASN A 261 21.34 -17.78 3.83
CA ASN A 261 20.86 -17.42 5.16
C ASN A 261 19.47 -16.78 5.05
N TYR A 262 18.71 -17.19 4.03
CA TYR A 262 17.46 -16.54 3.64
C TYR A 262 16.37 -16.68 4.72
N GLY A 263 15.92 -15.53 5.23
CA GLY A 263 14.95 -15.46 6.32
C GLY A 263 15.52 -15.77 7.71
N GLU A 264 16.85 -15.82 7.88
CA GLU A 264 17.46 -15.99 9.20
C GLU A 264 17.21 -14.78 10.11
N ILE A 265 17.15 -15.04 11.41
CA ILE A 265 17.04 -13.99 12.43
C ILE A 265 18.35 -13.20 12.47
N THR A 266 18.24 -11.88 12.43
CA THR A 266 19.41 -10.98 12.51
C THR A 266 19.91 -10.90 13.95
N THR A 267 21.20 -11.14 14.16
CA THR A 267 21.89 -11.13 15.46
C THR A 267 23.16 -10.28 15.42
N GLU A 268 23.77 -10.04 16.59
CA GLU A 268 25.09 -9.37 16.67
C GLU A 268 26.21 -10.17 15.98
N GLU A 269 26.01 -11.48 15.78
CA GLU A 269 27.02 -12.37 15.19
C GLU A 269 26.93 -12.43 13.66
N ASN A 270 25.72 -12.30 13.09
CA ASN A 270 25.51 -12.48 11.64
C ASN A 270 25.20 -11.18 10.86
N TYR A 271 24.91 -10.04 11.50
CA TYR A 271 24.47 -8.84 10.76
C TYR A 271 25.47 -8.38 9.69
N LYS A 272 26.79 -8.48 9.95
CA LYS A 272 27.83 -8.13 8.98
C LYS A 272 27.78 -9.04 7.76
N VAL A 273 27.59 -10.33 8.00
CA VAL A 273 27.47 -11.33 6.93
C VAL A 273 26.28 -10.99 6.04
N LEU A 274 25.12 -10.64 6.62
CA LEU A 274 23.93 -10.28 5.85
C LEU A 274 24.13 -9.02 5.00
N VAL A 275 24.81 -8.00 5.54
CA VAL A 275 25.18 -6.79 4.77
C VAL A 275 26.18 -7.13 3.65
N ASP A 276 27.22 -7.91 3.96
CA ASP A 276 28.23 -8.31 2.97
C ASP A 276 27.61 -9.19 1.87
N SER A 277 26.63 -10.04 2.18
CA SER A 277 25.90 -10.83 1.18
C SER A 277 25.11 -9.96 0.19
N PHE A 278 24.56 -8.82 0.64
CA PHE A 278 23.92 -7.87 -0.26
C PHE A 278 24.93 -7.19 -1.19
N VAL A 279 26.07 -6.77 -0.65
CA VAL A 279 27.18 -6.23 -1.45
C VAL A 279 27.66 -7.24 -2.49
N ASP A 280 27.79 -8.51 -2.10
CA ASP A 280 28.15 -9.60 -3.01
C ASP A 280 27.08 -9.82 -4.08
N LEU A 281 25.79 -9.87 -3.72
CA LEU A 281 24.71 -10.01 -4.69
C LEU A 281 24.80 -8.94 -5.78
N ILE A 282 24.82 -7.66 -5.40
CA ILE A 282 24.86 -6.55 -6.37
C ILE A 282 26.16 -6.63 -7.18
N SER A 283 27.29 -6.80 -6.52
CA SER A 283 28.58 -6.72 -7.20
C SER A 283 28.82 -7.88 -8.17
N LYS A 284 28.40 -9.08 -7.79
CA LYS A 284 28.62 -10.30 -8.59
C LYS A 284 27.57 -10.46 -9.69
N SER A 285 26.33 -10.03 -9.46
CA SER A 285 25.29 -10.08 -10.49
C SER A 285 25.55 -9.05 -11.58
N THR A 286 25.94 -7.83 -11.22
CA THR A 286 26.14 -6.73 -12.18
C THR A 286 27.54 -6.67 -12.77
N GLY A 287 28.54 -7.24 -12.08
CA GLY A 287 29.95 -7.19 -12.45
C GLY A 287 30.68 -5.91 -12.03
N ASN A 288 30.06 -5.03 -11.24
CA ASN A 288 30.62 -3.75 -10.79
C ASN A 288 30.67 -3.68 -9.26
N PRO A 289 31.68 -3.05 -8.65
CA PRO A 289 31.72 -2.86 -7.19
C PRO A 289 30.54 -1.98 -6.73
N ILE A 290 30.01 -2.22 -5.52
CA ILE A 290 28.84 -1.50 -4.98
C ILE A 290 29.06 0.02 -4.90
N GLU A 291 30.31 0.47 -4.82
CA GLU A 291 30.73 1.86 -4.78
C GLU A 291 30.75 2.54 -6.17
N SER A 292 30.42 1.81 -7.24
CA SER A 292 30.37 2.36 -8.60
C SER A 292 29.29 3.44 -8.72
N ASP A 293 29.58 4.48 -9.51
CA ASP A 293 28.66 5.60 -9.82
C ASP A 293 27.39 5.21 -10.60
N ILE A 294 27.28 3.95 -11.03
CA ILE A 294 26.08 3.40 -11.65
C ILE A 294 25.04 2.96 -10.62
N PHE A 295 25.41 2.90 -9.33
CA PHE A 295 24.52 2.58 -8.23
C PHE A 295 24.15 3.85 -7.47
N SER A 296 22.87 3.97 -7.15
CA SER A 296 22.34 5.05 -6.31
C SER A 296 21.32 4.47 -5.33
N PHE A 297 21.13 5.17 -4.20
CA PHE A 297 20.27 4.73 -3.10
C PHE A 297 19.37 5.88 -2.68
N SER A 298 18.07 5.61 -2.53
CA SER A 298 17.12 6.57 -1.94
C SER A 298 16.12 5.85 -1.03
N GLY A 299 15.85 6.45 0.13
CA GLY A 299 14.82 5.99 1.06
C GLY A 299 13.41 6.52 0.75
N ASP A 300 13.26 7.42 -0.24
CA ASP A 300 11.97 7.97 -0.65
C ASP A 300 11.47 7.22 -1.90
N GLY A 301 10.44 6.39 -1.74
CA GLY A 301 9.84 5.62 -2.84
C GLY A 301 9.38 6.50 -4.01
N GLN A 302 8.86 7.71 -3.73
CA GLN A 302 8.48 8.66 -4.77
C GLN A 302 9.68 9.20 -5.54
N GLU A 303 10.83 9.38 -4.88
CA GLU A 303 12.07 9.75 -5.56
C GLU A 303 12.55 8.62 -6.48
N VAL A 304 12.45 7.37 -6.02
CA VAL A 304 12.82 6.18 -6.80
C VAL A 304 11.98 6.08 -8.08
N LEU A 305 10.65 6.10 -7.91
CA LEU A 305 9.67 6.15 -8.99
C LEU A 305 9.94 7.28 -9.99
N ARG A 306 9.98 8.52 -9.52
CA ARG A 306 10.11 9.71 -10.38
C ARG A 306 11.43 9.72 -11.12
N THR A 307 12.52 9.31 -10.47
CA THR A 307 13.84 9.23 -11.09
C THR A 307 13.87 8.14 -12.16
N LEU A 308 13.22 7.00 -11.95
CA LEU A 308 13.10 5.95 -12.95
C LEU A 308 12.31 6.44 -14.18
N LEU A 309 11.20 7.15 -13.99
CA LEU A 309 10.34 7.66 -15.06
C LEU A 309 10.97 8.81 -15.86
N ASP A 310 11.59 9.79 -15.19
CA ASP A 310 12.02 11.05 -15.82
C ASP A 310 13.04 10.81 -16.95
N ALA A 311 12.59 10.88 -18.20
CA ALA A 311 13.39 10.61 -19.39
C ALA A 311 14.62 11.53 -19.54
N THR A 312 14.67 12.66 -18.83
CA THR A 312 15.82 13.57 -18.80
C THR A 312 16.96 13.07 -17.92
N ARG A 313 16.64 12.28 -16.87
CA ARG A 313 17.59 11.62 -15.97
C ARG A 313 18.17 10.38 -16.64
N LYS A 314 19.41 10.49 -17.13
CA LYS A 314 20.15 9.40 -17.79
C LYS A 314 21.03 8.60 -16.83
N ASP A 315 21.08 8.99 -15.57
CA ASP A 315 21.82 8.40 -14.47
C ASP A 315 21.10 7.23 -13.80
N VAL A 316 19.84 6.96 -14.16
CA VAL A 316 19.06 5.80 -13.71
C VAL A 316 18.25 5.25 -14.88
N ASN A 317 18.27 3.93 -15.08
CA ASN A 317 17.44 3.22 -16.07
C ASN A 317 16.86 1.89 -15.58
N ALA A 318 17.20 1.48 -14.36
CA ALA A 318 16.58 0.39 -13.63
C ALA A 318 16.46 0.73 -12.15
N ALA A 319 15.55 0.06 -11.45
CA ALA A 319 15.41 0.18 -10.00
C ALA A 319 15.12 -1.15 -9.31
N ILE A 320 15.56 -1.31 -8.07
CA ILE A 320 15.00 -2.27 -7.11
C ILE A 320 14.09 -1.48 -6.19
N MET A 321 12.78 -1.76 -6.23
CA MET A 321 11.75 -0.99 -5.52
C MET A 321 10.61 -1.90 -5.07
N PHE A 322 9.64 -1.35 -4.33
CA PHE A 322 8.45 -2.10 -3.96
C PHE A 322 7.43 -2.14 -5.09
N ASN A 323 6.60 -3.17 -5.10
CA ASN A 323 5.60 -3.37 -6.13
C ASN A 323 4.56 -2.24 -6.22
N GLY A 324 4.23 -1.59 -5.11
CA GLY A 324 3.33 -0.43 -5.10
C GLY A 324 3.91 0.76 -5.89
N ASP A 325 5.16 1.13 -5.61
CA ASP A 325 5.86 2.18 -6.36
C ASP A 325 6.00 1.79 -7.85
N ALA A 326 6.21 0.51 -8.15
CA ALA A 326 6.32 0.04 -9.53
C ALA A 326 4.99 0.02 -10.28
N LEU A 327 3.87 -0.17 -9.57
CA LEU A 327 2.53 -0.08 -10.14
C LEU A 327 2.19 1.37 -10.51
N ASP A 328 2.51 2.32 -9.63
CA ASP A 328 2.44 3.75 -9.92
C ASP A 328 3.37 4.11 -11.11
N ALA A 329 4.57 3.52 -11.17
CA ALA A 329 5.46 3.68 -12.33
C ALA A 329 4.86 3.12 -13.63
N TYR A 330 4.13 2.02 -13.55
CA TYR A 330 3.49 1.39 -14.69
C TYR A 330 2.41 2.29 -15.27
N TYR A 331 1.56 2.91 -14.43
CA TYR A 331 0.60 3.96 -14.80
C TYR A 331 1.30 5.33 -14.89
N SER A 332 2.27 5.40 -15.80
CA SER A 332 3.19 6.52 -15.97
C SER A 332 2.52 7.86 -16.28
N GLU A 333 1.32 7.87 -16.88
CA GLU A 333 0.65 9.11 -17.33
C GLU A 333 0.26 10.02 -16.15
N ASP A 334 -0.13 9.44 -15.02
CA ASP A 334 -0.60 10.16 -13.82
C ASP A 334 0.51 10.92 -13.09
N ASN A 335 1.76 10.61 -13.41
CA ASN A 335 2.94 11.21 -12.78
C ASN A 335 3.30 12.60 -13.34
N GLY A 336 2.60 13.06 -14.39
CA GLY A 336 2.76 14.41 -14.97
C GLY A 336 4.11 14.64 -15.69
N LEU A 337 4.82 13.57 -16.01
CA LEU A 337 6.08 13.60 -16.75
C LEU A 337 5.83 13.44 -18.25
N ASN A 338 6.67 14.07 -19.06
CA ASN A 338 6.48 14.12 -20.51
C ASN A 338 7.73 13.66 -21.27
N ILE A 339 7.51 13.10 -22.47
CA ILE A 339 8.54 12.72 -23.43
C ILE A 339 8.30 13.37 -24.79
N LYS A 340 9.35 13.45 -25.62
CA LYS A 340 9.19 13.78 -27.03
C LYS A 340 8.95 12.51 -27.84
N ASN A 341 7.82 12.44 -28.53
CA ASN A 341 7.50 11.34 -29.43
C ASN A 341 8.36 11.38 -30.71
N LYS A 342 8.19 10.39 -31.59
CA LYS A 342 8.94 10.29 -32.87
C LYS A 342 8.72 11.49 -33.80
N ASN A 343 7.60 12.19 -33.66
CA ASN A 343 7.25 13.38 -34.45
C ASN A 343 7.78 14.69 -33.80
N GLY A 344 8.40 14.59 -32.62
CA GLY A 344 8.93 15.73 -31.87
C GLY A 344 7.90 16.41 -30.96
N GLU A 345 6.68 15.88 -30.85
CA GLU A 345 5.63 16.40 -29.99
C GLU A 345 5.86 15.98 -28.54
N ILE A 346 5.50 16.85 -27.61
CA ILE A 346 5.57 16.57 -26.17
C ILE A 346 4.27 15.86 -25.79
N ILE A 347 4.40 14.62 -25.31
CA ILE A 347 3.28 13.78 -24.85
C ILE A 347 3.58 13.26 -23.44
N PRO A 348 2.56 12.89 -22.65
CA PRO A 348 2.74 12.12 -21.43
C PRO A 348 3.55 10.84 -21.68
N ILE A 349 4.23 10.33 -20.66
CA ILE A 349 4.85 9.00 -20.73
C ILE A 349 3.72 7.97 -20.74
N PRO A 350 3.55 7.15 -21.80
CA PRO A 350 2.43 6.24 -21.89
C PRO A 350 2.43 5.19 -20.79
N ASP A 351 1.24 4.76 -20.38
CA ASP A 351 1.09 3.65 -19.45
C ASP A 351 1.70 2.34 -20.01
N GLY A 352 2.15 1.49 -19.09
CA GLY A 352 2.89 0.27 -19.43
C GLY A 352 4.30 0.50 -19.96
N THR A 353 4.82 1.74 -19.91
CA THR A 353 6.21 2.04 -20.27
C THR A 353 7.20 1.31 -19.36
N ILE A 354 6.94 1.28 -18.06
CA ILE A 354 7.81 0.61 -17.08
C ILE A 354 7.49 -0.88 -17.06
N GLU A 355 8.54 -1.69 -17.18
CA GLU A 355 8.44 -3.14 -17.00
C GLU A 355 8.98 -3.50 -15.61
N ALA A 356 8.24 -4.30 -14.85
CA ALA A 356 8.62 -4.72 -13.50
C ALA A 356 8.58 -6.25 -13.37
N TYR A 357 9.59 -6.80 -12.69
CA TYR A 357 9.76 -8.25 -12.53
C TYR A 357 9.95 -8.62 -11.06
N LYS A 358 9.12 -9.55 -10.58
CA LYS A 358 9.27 -10.17 -9.26
C LYS A 358 10.38 -11.20 -9.27
N PHE A 359 11.06 -11.37 -8.14
CA PHE A 359 12.15 -12.32 -7.99
C PHE A 359 11.83 -13.42 -6.96
N SER A 360 12.54 -14.55 -7.07
CA SER A 360 12.17 -15.79 -6.41
C SER A 360 12.32 -15.80 -4.89
N GLU A 361 13.34 -15.13 -4.36
CA GLU A 361 13.57 -14.98 -2.92
C GLU A 361 13.18 -13.56 -2.51
N ASN A 362 11.89 -13.36 -2.22
CA ASN A 362 11.32 -12.02 -2.03
C ASN A 362 10.97 -11.70 -0.58
N ILE A 363 10.90 -10.41 -0.28
CA ILE A 363 10.33 -9.96 0.99
C ILE A 363 8.80 -9.98 0.91
N ILE A 364 8.14 -10.38 2.00
CA ILE A 364 6.80 -9.85 2.28
C ILE A 364 6.93 -8.85 3.43
N PHE A 365 6.40 -7.66 3.19
CA PHE A 365 6.46 -6.53 4.09
C PHE A 365 5.04 -6.04 4.35
N VAL A 366 4.67 -5.86 5.62
CA VAL A 366 3.33 -5.41 6.00
C VAL A 366 3.41 -4.24 6.95
N ASP A 367 2.78 -3.14 6.57
CA ASP A 367 2.56 -1.97 7.41
C ASP A 367 1.14 -1.99 7.97
N GLY A 368 0.94 -1.44 9.17
CA GLY A 368 -0.34 -1.55 9.85
C GLY A 368 -0.44 -0.79 11.16
N LEU A 369 -1.67 -0.70 11.67
CA LEU A 369 -1.99 0.00 12.90
C LEU A 369 -1.35 -0.67 14.12
N VAL A 370 -0.77 0.19 14.95
CA VAL A 370 -0.25 -0.11 16.26
C VAL A 370 -0.88 0.86 17.26
N VAL A 371 -1.25 0.37 18.45
CA VAL A 371 -1.86 1.20 19.51
C VAL A 371 -1.00 1.19 20.76
N ALA A 372 -0.68 2.38 21.26
CA ALA A 372 0.17 2.57 22.44
C ALA A 372 -0.49 1.99 23.70
N ASN A 373 0.32 1.39 24.57
CA ASN A 373 -0.16 0.74 25.81
C ASN A 373 -0.70 1.74 26.86
N ASN A 374 -0.40 3.03 26.70
CA ASN A 374 -0.79 4.09 27.63
C ASN A 374 -2.05 4.86 27.20
N ILE A 375 -2.71 4.45 26.11
CA ILE A 375 -3.92 5.10 25.62
C ILE A 375 -5.07 4.93 26.64
N THR A 376 -5.88 5.97 26.82
CA THR A 376 -7.09 5.86 27.65
C THR A 376 -8.24 5.25 26.86
N ASN A 377 -9.17 4.55 27.53
CA ASN A 377 -10.36 3.97 26.90
C ASN A 377 -11.13 4.97 26.02
N ASN A 378 -11.33 6.21 26.48
CA ASN A 378 -12.04 7.24 25.70
C ASN A 378 -11.28 7.61 24.42
N SER A 379 -9.95 7.79 24.51
CA SER A 379 -9.13 8.08 23.32
C SER A 379 -9.08 6.91 22.36
N GLU A 380 -9.10 5.67 22.88
CA GLU A 380 -9.16 4.44 22.10
C GLU A 380 -10.50 4.33 21.34
N ASP A 381 -11.62 4.65 21.98
CA ASP A 381 -12.94 4.66 21.33
C ASP A 381 -12.97 5.65 20.16
N VAL A 382 -12.47 6.88 20.40
CA VAL A 382 -12.36 7.93 19.36
C VAL A 382 -11.40 7.50 18.25
N LEU A 383 -10.28 6.84 18.59
CA LEU A 383 -9.33 6.33 17.61
C LEU A 383 -10.00 5.33 16.68
N TYR A 384 -10.67 4.31 17.22
CA TYR A 384 -11.30 3.28 16.41
C TYR A 384 -12.48 3.80 15.59
N GLU A 385 -13.25 4.74 16.12
CA GLU A 385 -14.28 5.42 15.33
C GLU A 385 -13.68 6.21 14.16
N THR A 386 -12.64 7.00 14.43
CA THR A 386 -11.94 7.78 13.39
C THR A 386 -11.39 6.87 12.30
N LEU A 387 -10.77 5.75 12.68
CA LEU A 387 -10.20 4.78 11.74
C LEU A 387 -11.27 4.08 10.89
N ARG A 388 -12.42 3.71 11.48
CA ARG A 388 -13.57 3.16 10.72
C ARG A 388 -14.18 4.16 9.73
N ASN A 389 -13.95 5.45 9.92
CA ASN A 389 -14.44 6.51 9.05
C ASN A 389 -13.32 7.06 8.15
N SER A 390 -12.17 6.38 8.05
CA SER A 390 -11.03 6.76 7.22
C SER A 390 -10.37 5.51 6.63
N ILE A 391 -9.10 5.25 6.92
CA ILE A 391 -8.25 4.23 6.27
C ILE A 391 -8.69 2.78 6.54
N TYR A 392 -9.56 2.56 7.52
CA TYR A 392 -10.19 1.26 7.81
C TYR A 392 -11.72 1.31 7.61
N ALA A 393 -12.20 2.20 6.75
CA ALA A 393 -13.59 2.16 6.30
C ALA A 393 -13.92 0.78 5.71
N ASN A 394 -15.09 0.23 6.07
CA ASN A 394 -15.56 -1.08 5.61
C ASN A 394 -14.68 -2.29 5.95
N PHE A 395 -13.68 -2.13 6.82
CA PHE A 395 -12.72 -3.19 7.16
C PHE A 395 -13.39 -4.50 7.62
N ALA A 396 -14.52 -4.40 8.35
CA ALA A 396 -15.26 -5.55 8.88
C ALA A 396 -16.24 -6.17 7.88
N GLU A 397 -16.40 -5.63 6.66
CA GLU A 397 -17.51 -6.00 5.78
C GLU A 397 -17.42 -7.43 5.25
N ALA A 398 -16.22 -7.92 4.92
CA ALA A 398 -16.03 -9.32 4.53
C ALA A 398 -16.53 -10.28 5.63
N TYR A 399 -16.19 -10.00 6.89
CA TYR A 399 -16.66 -10.79 8.02
C TYR A 399 -18.17 -10.66 8.22
N LYS A 400 -18.72 -9.44 8.24
CA LYS A 400 -20.15 -9.18 8.47
C LYS A 400 -21.05 -9.82 7.41
N ARG A 401 -20.54 -10.02 6.20
CA ARG A 401 -21.29 -10.54 5.05
C ARG A 401 -20.98 -11.99 4.69
N GLY A 402 -20.09 -12.65 5.44
CA GLY A 402 -19.71 -14.05 5.19
C GLY A 402 -18.80 -14.25 3.96
N GLY A 403 -18.04 -13.23 3.58
CA GLY A 403 -17.06 -13.26 2.49
C GLY A 403 -16.97 -11.95 1.70
N SER A 404 -15.92 -11.82 0.89
CA SER A 404 -15.71 -10.65 0.00
C SER A 404 -16.75 -10.56 -1.12
N THR A 405 -17.21 -11.70 -1.66
CA THR A 405 -18.17 -11.75 -2.79
C THR A 405 -19.42 -10.89 -2.56
N GLN A 406 -20.06 -11.01 -1.39
CA GLN A 406 -21.27 -10.24 -1.13
C GLN A 406 -20.97 -8.75 -0.92
N PHE A 407 -19.80 -8.39 -0.39
CA PHE A 407 -19.34 -7.01 -0.33
C PHE A 407 -19.20 -6.43 -1.74
N LEU A 408 -18.44 -7.09 -2.63
CA LEU A 408 -18.23 -6.66 -4.02
C LEU A 408 -19.56 -6.46 -4.78
N ARG A 409 -20.51 -7.39 -4.65
CA ARG A 409 -21.84 -7.27 -5.28
C ARG A 409 -22.59 -6.02 -4.83
N ASN A 410 -22.49 -5.66 -3.54
CA ASN A 410 -23.18 -4.49 -3.02
C ASN A 410 -22.51 -3.20 -3.49
N VAL A 411 -21.18 -3.15 -3.53
CA VAL A 411 -20.49 -1.96 -4.06
C VAL A 411 -20.82 -1.77 -5.54
N TYR A 412 -20.88 -2.86 -6.31
CA TYR A 412 -21.29 -2.80 -7.72
C TYR A 412 -22.76 -2.34 -7.89
N ASP A 413 -23.69 -2.81 -7.06
CA ASP A 413 -25.07 -2.32 -7.06
C ASP A 413 -25.17 -0.82 -6.72
N GLU A 414 -24.37 -0.36 -5.76
CA GLU A 414 -24.27 1.07 -5.42
C GLU A 414 -23.68 1.89 -6.56
N TYR A 415 -22.61 1.41 -7.21
CA TYR A 415 -22.03 2.00 -8.41
C TYR A 415 -23.08 2.12 -9.53
N LEU A 416 -23.79 1.04 -9.86
CA LEU A 416 -24.84 1.07 -10.87
C LEU A 416 -25.96 2.06 -10.53
N THR A 417 -26.25 2.23 -9.24
CA THR A 417 -27.23 3.20 -8.78
C THR A 417 -26.76 4.62 -9.06
N VAL A 418 -25.56 5.00 -8.65
CA VAL A 418 -25.13 6.40 -8.81
C VAL A 418 -24.72 6.75 -10.23
N ALA A 419 -24.07 5.83 -10.95
CA ALA A 419 -23.56 6.11 -12.29
C ALA A 419 -24.67 6.14 -13.35
N PHE A 420 -25.78 5.42 -13.15
CA PHE A 420 -26.79 5.20 -14.20
C PHE A 420 -28.24 5.54 -13.81
N ARG A 421 -28.65 5.47 -12.53
CA ARG A 421 -30.08 5.58 -12.15
C ARG A 421 -30.74 6.85 -12.68
N ASP A 422 -30.16 8.01 -12.39
CA ASP A 422 -30.79 9.28 -12.73
C ASP A 422 -30.82 9.47 -14.25
N LYS A 423 -29.78 9.02 -14.96
CA LYS A 423 -29.72 9.01 -16.43
C LYS A 423 -30.82 8.13 -17.05
N PHE A 424 -31.11 6.97 -16.44
CA PHE A 424 -32.23 6.10 -16.83
C PHE A 424 -33.58 6.78 -16.54
N LEU A 425 -33.78 7.30 -15.33
CA LEU A 425 -35.04 7.94 -14.94
C LEU A 425 -35.37 9.17 -15.79
N ASP A 426 -34.37 9.96 -16.17
CA ASP A 426 -34.52 11.12 -17.06
C ASP A 426 -34.96 10.72 -18.47
N TYR A 427 -34.46 9.59 -18.99
CA TYR A 427 -34.93 9.06 -20.27
C TYR A 427 -36.42 8.70 -20.19
N PHE A 428 -36.80 7.88 -19.23
CA PHE A 428 -38.14 7.29 -19.19
C PHE A 428 -39.23 8.27 -18.73
N SER A 429 -38.89 9.18 -17.81
CA SER A 429 -39.79 10.27 -17.40
C SER A 429 -40.19 11.15 -18.59
N SER A 430 -39.30 11.33 -19.57
CA SER A 430 -39.59 12.06 -20.82
C SER A 430 -40.58 11.35 -21.75
N LYS A 431 -40.87 10.06 -21.51
CA LYS A 431 -41.73 9.20 -22.35
C LYS A 431 -43.09 8.86 -21.73
N GLN A 432 -43.44 9.43 -20.56
CA GLN A 432 -44.68 9.15 -19.79
C GLN A 432 -44.87 7.67 -19.35
N HIS A 433 -43.81 6.86 -19.40
CA HIS A 433 -43.78 5.52 -18.81
C HIS A 433 -42.86 5.56 -17.60
N TYR A 434 -43.42 5.33 -16.41
CA TYR A 434 -42.63 5.24 -15.18
C TYR A 434 -41.95 3.86 -15.16
N SER A 435 -40.61 3.84 -15.12
CA SER A 435 -39.73 2.74 -15.54
C SER A 435 -38.82 2.18 -14.46
N GLU A 436 -39.11 2.46 -13.18
CA GLU A 436 -38.28 2.00 -12.06
C GLU A 436 -38.14 0.47 -12.05
N THR A 437 -39.18 -0.26 -12.49
CA THR A 437 -39.13 -1.71 -12.71
C THR A 437 -38.11 -2.12 -13.78
N GLU A 438 -38.08 -1.45 -14.94
CA GLU A 438 -37.14 -1.77 -16.03
C GLU A 438 -35.69 -1.55 -15.60
N LEU A 439 -35.42 -0.47 -14.86
CA LEU A 439 -34.09 -0.23 -14.29
C LEU A 439 -33.70 -1.31 -13.27
N LEU A 440 -34.62 -1.72 -12.39
CA LEU A 440 -34.36 -2.76 -11.39
C LEU A 440 -34.07 -4.11 -12.04
N GLU A 441 -34.80 -4.47 -13.10
CA GLU A 441 -34.55 -5.69 -13.87
C GLU A 441 -33.20 -5.65 -14.59
N PHE A 442 -32.89 -4.54 -15.27
CA PHE A 442 -31.60 -4.31 -15.91
C PHE A 442 -30.42 -4.43 -14.93
N LYS A 443 -30.52 -3.75 -13.78
CA LYS A 443 -29.51 -3.82 -12.72
C LYS A 443 -29.34 -5.23 -12.17
N LYS A 444 -30.45 -5.94 -11.95
CA LYS A 444 -30.41 -7.31 -11.42
C LYS A 444 -29.65 -8.25 -12.36
N GLU A 445 -29.92 -8.18 -13.66
CA GLU A 445 -29.20 -8.99 -14.66
C GLU A 445 -27.70 -8.68 -14.65
N LEU A 446 -27.32 -7.40 -14.59
CA LEU A 446 -25.91 -6.98 -14.48
C LEU A 446 -25.24 -7.49 -13.19
N ILE A 447 -25.92 -7.40 -12.05
CA ILE A 447 -25.40 -7.90 -10.77
C ILE A 447 -25.20 -9.42 -10.82
N ASP A 448 -26.09 -10.15 -11.47
CA ASP A 448 -25.97 -11.60 -11.64
C ASP A 448 -24.81 -11.96 -12.58
N ILE A 449 -24.60 -11.21 -13.67
CA ILE A 449 -23.43 -11.34 -14.55
C ILE A 449 -22.16 -11.06 -13.75
N TYR A 450 -22.09 -9.91 -13.06
CA TYR A 450 -20.95 -9.50 -12.25
C TYR A 450 -20.60 -10.56 -11.19
N ALA A 451 -21.59 -11.07 -10.47
CA ALA A 451 -21.40 -12.14 -9.49
C ALA A 451 -20.80 -13.40 -10.12
N SER A 452 -21.15 -13.72 -11.37
CA SER A 452 -20.57 -14.85 -12.10
C SER A 452 -19.10 -14.65 -12.52
N THR A 453 -18.58 -13.42 -12.41
CA THR A 453 -17.18 -13.05 -12.71
C THR A 453 -16.28 -12.99 -11.48
N LEU A 454 -16.82 -13.21 -10.28
CA LEU A 454 -16.06 -13.14 -9.02
C LEU A 454 -15.22 -14.41 -8.76
N ASN A 455 -14.63 -14.96 -9.83
CA ASN A 455 -13.75 -16.12 -9.79
C ASN A 455 -12.42 -15.77 -9.12
N LYS A 456 -11.72 -16.79 -8.59
CA LYS A 456 -10.39 -16.59 -7.98
C LYS A 456 -9.31 -16.22 -9.00
N GLU A 457 -9.44 -16.73 -10.21
CA GLU A 457 -8.59 -16.41 -11.36
C GLU A 457 -9.39 -15.54 -12.32
N LEU A 458 -8.79 -14.43 -12.75
CA LEU A 458 -9.40 -13.49 -13.68
C LEU A 458 -9.20 -13.97 -15.11
N ASP A 459 -10.26 -13.95 -15.90
CA ASP A 459 -10.27 -14.35 -17.32
C ASP A 459 -10.98 -13.27 -18.14
N ASP A 460 -10.38 -12.84 -19.25
CA ASP A 460 -10.96 -11.84 -20.16
C ASP A 460 -12.35 -12.27 -20.66
N ASN A 461 -12.62 -13.58 -20.76
CA ASN A 461 -13.95 -14.12 -21.08
C ASN A 461 -15.04 -13.70 -20.09
N ASP A 462 -14.68 -13.42 -18.83
CA ASP A 462 -15.64 -12.91 -17.85
C ASP A 462 -16.09 -11.48 -18.18
N LEU A 463 -15.21 -10.63 -18.71
CA LEU A 463 -15.55 -9.28 -19.15
C LEU A 463 -16.38 -9.30 -20.44
N LEU A 464 -16.11 -10.24 -21.35
CA LEU A 464 -16.89 -10.43 -22.58
C LEU A 464 -18.36 -10.78 -22.33
N LYS A 465 -18.72 -11.29 -21.15
CA LYS A 465 -20.13 -11.51 -20.77
C LYS A 465 -20.93 -10.19 -20.81
N PHE A 466 -20.31 -9.06 -20.52
CA PHE A 466 -20.95 -7.74 -20.59
C PHE A 466 -21.17 -7.30 -22.04
N ASN A 467 -20.22 -7.57 -22.94
CA ASN A 467 -20.41 -7.32 -24.38
C ASN A 467 -21.61 -8.10 -24.92
N ASN A 468 -21.71 -9.40 -24.57
CA ASN A 468 -22.82 -10.24 -24.98
C ASN A 468 -24.16 -9.74 -24.41
N PHE A 469 -24.17 -9.31 -23.15
CA PHE A 469 -25.35 -8.72 -22.52
C PHE A 469 -25.82 -7.44 -23.23
N VAL A 470 -24.91 -6.51 -23.50
CA VAL A 470 -25.26 -5.26 -24.20
C VAL A 470 -25.75 -5.56 -25.62
N ALA A 471 -25.08 -6.45 -26.35
CA ALA A 471 -25.50 -6.86 -27.69
C ALA A 471 -26.90 -7.48 -27.69
N ASP A 472 -27.21 -8.34 -26.71
CA ASP A 472 -28.54 -8.93 -26.54
C ASP A 472 -29.61 -7.85 -26.29
N LYS A 473 -29.35 -6.88 -25.39
CA LYS A 473 -30.28 -5.76 -25.15
C LYS A 473 -30.49 -4.92 -26.41
N PHE A 474 -29.44 -4.66 -27.19
CA PHE A 474 -29.56 -3.94 -28.46
C PHE A 474 -30.40 -4.68 -29.51
N GLN A 475 -30.40 -6.01 -29.48
CA GLN A 475 -31.16 -6.84 -30.41
C GLN A 475 -32.62 -7.03 -29.97
N ASN A 476 -32.84 -7.20 -28.66
CA ASN A 476 -34.08 -7.76 -28.12
C ASN A 476 -34.87 -6.80 -27.21
N ASP A 477 -34.30 -5.66 -26.81
CA ASP A 477 -34.93 -4.69 -25.89
C ASP A 477 -34.81 -3.25 -26.42
N GLU A 478 -35.83 -2.80 -27.15
CA GLU A 478 -35.85 -1.47 -27.77
C GLU A 478 -35.82 -0.33 -26.74
N ASN A 479 -36.41 -0.52 -25.56
CA ASN A 479 -36.41 0.49 -24.50
C ASN A 479 -35.01 0.68 -23.93
N ILE A 480 -34.37 -0.41 -23.50
CA ILE A 480 -33.01 -0.38 -22.94
C ILE A 480 -32.01 0.09 -23.99
N LYS A 481 -32.12 -0.39 -25.23
CA LYS A 481 -31.31 0.09 -26.35
C LYS A 481 -31.38 1.61 -26.48
N ASN A 482 -32.58 2.18 -26.58
CA ASN A 482 -32.74 3.61 -26.78
C ASN A 482 -32.26 4.45 -25.59
N VAL A 483 -32.40 3.92 -24.36
CA VAL A 483 -31.84 4.55 -23.15
C VAL A 483 -30.31 4.59 -23.25
N LEU A 484 -29.68 3.45 -23.55
CA LEU A 484 -28.23 3.36 -23.64
C LEU A 484 -27.67 4.23 -24.78
N GLU A 485 -28.31 4.24 -25.95
CA GLU A 485 -27.96 5.14 -27.06
C GLU A 485 -28.03 6.62 -26.63
N LYS A 486 -29.00 7.00 -25.80
CA LYS A 486 -29.09 8.37 -25.26
C LYS A 486 -28.01 8.66 -24.21
N ILE A 487 -27.79 7.75 -23.26
CA ILE A 487 -26.83 7.93 -22.16
C ILE A 487 -25.40 8.09 -22.71
N PHE A 488 -25.07 7.32 -23.74
CA PHE A 488 -23.75 7.31 -24.36
C PHE A 488 -23.68 8.20 -25.61
N GLU A 489 -24.66 9.08 -25.81
CA GLU A 489 -24.69 10.08 -26.88
C GLU A 489 -24.38 9.52 -28.27
N TYR A 490 -24.99 8.38 -28.61
CA TYR A 490 -24.71 7.68 -29.87
C TYR A 490 -24.98 8.56 -31.10
N ASP A 491 -23.97 8.65 -31.95
CA ASP A 491 -24.00 9.36 -33.22
C ASP A 491 -23.38 8.45 -34.29
N GLU A 492 -24.21 7.96 -35.21
CA GLU A 492 -23.80 7.06 -36.30
C GLU A 492 -22.75 7.66 -37.24
N SER A 493 -22.57 8.99 -37.23
CA SER A 493 -21.52 9.66 -37.99
C SER A 493 -20.15 9.65 -37.29
N LYS A 494 -20.12 9.38 -35.98
CA LYS A 494 -18.91 9.39 -35.15
C LYS A 494 -18.43 8.00 -34.76
N MET A 495 -19.34 7.05 -34.58
CA MET A 495 -19.01 5.69 -34.17
C MET A 495 -19.98 4.65 -34.74
N THR A 496 -19.47 3.44 -34.92
CA THR A 496 -20.24 2.26 -35.28
C THR A 496 -21.02 1.72 -34.08
N LYS A 497 -22.01 0.86 -34.35
CA LYS A 497 -22.76 0.18 -33.28
C LYS A 497 -21.88 -0.78 -32.47
N GLU A 498 -20.91 -1.42 -33.10
CA GLU A 498 -20.00 -2.34 -32.42
C GLU A 498 -19.08 -1.59 -31.45
N GLU A 499 -18.60 -0.40 -31.85
CA GLU A 499 -17.84 0.49 -30.96
C GLU A 499 -18.69 0.97 -29.78
N LEU A 500 -19.95 1.38 -30.03
CA LEU A 500 -20.88 1.76 -28.95
C LEU A 500 -21.12 0.61 -27.97
N ILE A 501 -21.39 -0.60 -28.47
CA ILE A 501 -21.62 -1.79 -27.63
C ILE A 501 -20.40 -2.06 -26.75
N SER A 502 -19.19 -1.98 -27.32
CA SER A 502 -17.95 -2.17 -26.57
C SER A 502 -17.73 -1.09 -25.50
N GLN A 503 -18.01 0.18 -25.82
CA GLN A 503 -17.90 1.29 -24.87
C GLN A 503 -18.88 1.14 -23.69
N ILE A 504 -20.13 0.78 -23.97
CA ILE A 504 -21.14 0.52 -22.93
C ILE A 504 -20.72 -0.69 -22.09
N ALA A 505 -20.31 -1.78 -22.75
CA ALA A 505 -19.90 -3.01 -22.07
C ALA A 505 -18.72 -2.75 -21.12
N PHE A 506 -17.72 -1.97 -21.55
CA PHE A 506 -16.61 -1.53 -20.72
C PHE A 506 -17.11 -0.79 -19.47
N LYS A 507 -17.95 0.25 -19.60
CA LYS A 507 -18.45 1.01 -18.44
C LYS A 507 -19.34 0.19 -17.49
N LEU A 508 -19.98 -0.87 -17.99
CA LEU A 508 -20.79 -1.78 -17.18
C LEU A 508 -19.97 -2.93 -16.59
N SER A 509 -18.83 -3.29 -17.16
CA SER A 509 -18.10 -4.51 -16.77
C SER A 509 -17.41 -4.41 -15.42
N HIS A 510 -17.25 -3.19 -14.88
CA HIS A 510 -16.50 -2.94 -13.65
C HIS A 510 -17.04 -1.75 -12.89
N ILE A 511 -16.56 -1.59 -11.66
CA ILE A 511 -16.72 -0.38 -10.86
C ILE A 511 -15.64 0.60 -11.30
N ASP A 512 -16.03 1.66 -11.98
CA ASP A 512 -15.13 2.73 -12.43
C ASP A 512 -14.84 3.67 -11.25
N PHE A 513 -13.57 3.73 -10.82
CA PHE A 513 -13.16 4.56 -9.69
C PHE A 513 -13.09 6.04 -10.05
N ASP A 514 -13.02 6.35 -11.35
CA ASP A 514 -12.95 7.71 -11.88
C ASP A 514 -14.32 8.24 -12.33
N ASP A 515 -15.39 7.45 -12.20
CA ASP A 515 -16.75 7.94 -12.45
C ASP A 515 -17.12 9.04 -11.46
N GLU A 516 -17.44 10.23 -11.98
CA GLU A 516 -17.72 11.43 -11.20
C GLU A 516 -18.81 11.21 -10.13
N SER A 517 -19.80 10.37 -10.41
CA SER A 517 -20.90 10.10 -9.47
C SER A 517 -20.49 9.09 -8.40
N PHE A 518 -19.58 8.17 -8.73
CA PHE A 518 -19.07 7.19 -7.79
C PHE A 518 -17.98 7.75 -6.86
N ILE A 519 -17.18 8.73 -7.32
CA ILE A 519 -16.19 9.42 -6.49
C ILE A 519 -16.81 9.98 -5.20
N GLU A 520 -18.02 10.57 -5.26
CA GLU A 520 -18.70 11.07 -4.06
C GLU A 520 -19.00 9.96 -3.03
N ILE A 521 -19.32 8.76 -3.51
CA ILE A 521 -19.51 7.58 -2.65
C ILE A 521 -18.18 7.08 -2.10
N LEU A 522 -17.12 7.06 -2.91
CA LEU A 522 -15.76 6.70 -2.46
C LEU A 522 -15.33 7.60 -1.30
N GLU A 523 -15.43 8.91 -1.45
CA GLU A 523 -15.02 9.88 -0.42
C GLU A 523 -15.86 9.80 0.87
N LYS A 524 -17.14 9.46 0.76
CA LYS A 524 -18.04 9.43 1.94
C LYS A 524 -18.07 8.10 2.67
N LYS A 525 -18.01 6.99 1.92
CA LYS A 525 -18.29 5.65 2.45
C LYS A 525 -17.12 4.70 2.31
N TYR A 526 -16.30 4.84 1.28
CA TYR A 526 -15.20 3.93 0.97
C TYR A 526 -13.84 4.65 0.98
N GLN A 527 -13.58 5.43 2.04
CA GLN A 527 -12.34 6.20 2.16
C GLN A 527 -11.08 5.33 2.11
N ASN A 528 -11.18 4.06 2.48
CA ASN A 528 -10.14 3.05 2.30
C ASN A 528 -9.80 2.78 0.83
N LEU A 529 -10.81 2.75 -0.06
CA LEU A 529 -10.64 2.60 -1.51
C LEU A 529 -10.16 3.89 -2.18
N GLU A 530 -10.65 5.04 -1.72
CA GLU A 530 -10.11 6.35 -2.15
C GLU A 530 -8.63 6.47 -1.79
N ASN A 531 -8.25 6.01 -0.60
CA ASN A 531 -6.84 5.98 -0.21
C ASN A 531 -6.03 5.00 -1.06
N PHE A 532 -6.61 3.86 -1.45
CA PHE A 532 -5.95 2.97 -2.42
C PHE A 532 -5.69 3.69 -3.74
N ALA A 533 -6.68 4.36 -4.33
CA ALA A 533 -6.52 5.09 -5.58
C ALA A 533 -5.42 6.18 -5.51
N PHE A 534 -5.17 6.73 -4.33
CA PHE A 534 -4.08 7.68 -4.11
C PHE A 534 -2.69 7.03 -3.97
N VAL A 535 -2.59 5.86 -3.33
CA VAL A 535 -1.29 5.25 -2.94
C VAL A 535 -0.87 4.10 -3.86
N ASN A 536 -1.82 3.37 -4.45
CA ASN A 536 -1.62 2.19 -5.30
C ASN A 536 -0.92 0.99 -4.61
N TYR A 537 -0.98 0.90 -3.29
CA TYR A 537 -0.36 -0.21 -2.55
C TYR A 537 -1.35 -1.34 -2.29
N THR A 538 -0.86 -2.58 -2.25
CA THR A 538 -1.72 -3.76 -2.16
C THR A 538 -2.45 -3.83 -0.80
N PRO A 539 -3.80 -3.71 -0.76
CA PRO A 539 -4.56 -3.76 0.49
C PRO A 539 -4.39 -5.09 1.21
N SER A 540 -4.22 -5.06 2.52
CA SER A 540 -4.13 -6.27 3.34
C SER A 540 -5.50 -6.87 3.70
N ASN A 541 -6.57 -6.09 3.56
CA ASN A 541 -7.95 -6.54 3.76
C ASN A 541 -8.44 -7.28 2.51
N ILE A 542 -9.04 -8.46 2.69
CA ILE A 542 -9.47 -9.32 1.57
C ILE A 542 -10.60 -8.71 0.74
N ALA A 543 -11.54 -7.99 1.36
CA ALA A 543 -12.65 -7.36 0.63
C ALA A 543 -12.16 -6.23 -0.27
N GLU A 544 -11.21 -5.43 0.22
CA GLU A 544 -10.58 -4.34 -0.54
C GLU A 544 -9.69 -4.90 -1.66
N TYR A 545 -8.84 -5.87 -1.31
CA TYR A 545 -7.95 -6.54 -2.25
C TYR A 545 -8.71 -7.14 -3.44
N ASP A 546 -9.76 -7.93 -3.17
CA ASP A 546 -10.56 -8.56 -4.23
C ASP A 546 -11.30 -7.52 -5.08
N LEU A 547 -11.80 -6.44 -4.46
CA LEU A 547 -12.52 -5.39 -5.17
C LEU A 547 -11.58 -4.62 -6.11
N VAL A 548 -10.42 -4.20 -5.62
CA VAL A 548 -9.40 -3.53 -6.43
C VAL A 548 -8.94 -4.44 -7.57
N LYS A 549 -8.51 -5.67 -7.25
CA LYS A 549 -7.99 -6.62 -8.22
C LYS A 549 -8.96 -6.88 -9.37
N ARG A 550 -10.26 -6.98 -9.08
CA ARG A 550 -11.29 -7.21 -10.10
C ARG A 550 -11.52 -5.94 -10.93
N ASN A 551 -11.67 -4.78 -10.31
CA ASN A 551 -12.29 -3.64 -10.99
C ASN A 551 -11.31 -2.58 -11.52
N TYR A 552 -10.11 -2.49 -10.95
CA TYR A 552 -9.20 -1.37 -11.21
C TYR A 552 -8.31 -1.59 -12.44
N PHE A 553 -7.90 -2.84 -12.69
CA PHE A 553 -6.90 -3.16 -13.73
C PHE A 553 -7.55 -3.66 -15.01
N ILE A 554 -8.23 -2.77 -15.74
CA ILE A 554 -8.96 -3.10 -16.98
C ILE A 554 -8.56 -2.15 -18.09
N ASN A 555 -8.23 -2.72 -19.26
CA ASN A 555 -7.88 -1.97 -20.46
C ASN A 555 -9.13 -1.46 -21.18
N ASP A 556 -8.98 -0.41 -21.99
CA ASP A 556 -10.05 0.17 -22.81
C ASP A 556 -10.74 -0.83 -23.77
N ASP A 557 -10.06 -1.92 -24.13
CA ASP A 557 -10.62 -3.00 -24.94
C ASP A 557 -11.44 -4.03 -24.13
N ASN A 558 -11.74 -3.73 -22.87
CA ASN A 558 -12.48 -4.54 -21.92
C ASN A 558 -11.80 -5.90 -21.63
N THR A 559 -10.47 -5.90 -21.56
CA THR A 559 -9.64 -7.02 -21.08
C THR A 559 -8.94 -6.66 -19.77
N TYR A 560 -8.50 -7.65 -19.01
CA TYR A 560 -7.74 -7.38 -17.79
C TYR A 560 -6.31 -6.96 -18.11
N ASP A 561 -5.80 -5.93 -17.42
CA ASP A 561 -4.37 -5.62 -17.45
C ASP A 561 -3.60 -6.61 -16.59
N LYS A 562 -3.23 -7.73 -17.22
CA LYS A 562 -2.51 -8.83 -16.56
C LYS A 562 -1.14 -8.41 -16.03
N LYS A 563 -0.48 -7.41 -16.64
CA LYS A 563 0.83 -6.94 -16.18
C LYS A 563 0.69 -6.13 -14.90
N ALA A 564 -0.25 -5.18 -14.86
CA ALA A 564 -0.55 -4.42 -13.64
C ALA A 564 -1.00 -5.34 -12.50
N ILE A 565 -1.85 -6.34 -12.80
CA ILE A 565 -2.27 -7.35 -11.81
C ILE A 565 -1.08 -8.15 -11.30
N GLU A 566 -0.14 -8.58 -12.16
CA GLU A 566 1.06 -9.30 -11.73
C GLU A 566 1.95 -8.47 -10.79
N ILE A 567 2.06 -7.16 -11.03
CA ILE A 567 2.77 -6.23 -10.14
C ILE A 567 2.01 -6.10 -8.80
N PHE A 568 0.70 -5.85 -8.86
CA PHE A 568 -0.16 -5.65 -7.70
C PHE A 568 -0.23 -6.87 -6.76
N GLU A 569 -0.31 -8.09 -7.29
CA GLU A 569 -0.54 -9.29 -6.48
C GLU A 569 0.69 -9.76 -5.69
N VAL A 570 0.62 -9.71 -4.36
CA VAL A 570 1.65 -10.30 -3.48
C VAL A 570 1.18 -11.70 -3.01
N LYS A 571 1.74 -12.75 -3.60
CA LYS A 571 1.39 -14.14 -3.25
C LYS A 571 2.55 -15.10 -3.51
N ASP A 572 2.71 -16.07 -2.62
CA ASP A 572 3.64 -17.18 -2.84
C ASP A 572 3.24 -17.96 -4.09
N GLN A 573 4.26 -18.34 -4.87
CA GLN A 573 4.12 -19.19 -6.04
C GLN A 573 5.06 -20.38 -5.83
N PRO A 574 4.55 -21.55 -5.39
CA PRO A 574 5.40 -22.69 -5.04
C PRO A 574 6.44 -23.02 -6.13
N GLY A 575 7.72 -23.01 -5.75
CA GLY A 575 8.84 -23.24 -6.66
C GLY A 575 9.27 -22.05 -7.53
N LYS A 576 8.50 -20.95 -7.55
CA LYS A 576 8.78 -19.74 -8.35
C LYS A 576 9.07 -18.51 -7.49
N ILE A 577 8.20 -18.17 -6.54
CA ILE A 577 8.38 -17.04 -5.60
C ILE A 577 8.07 -17.53 -4.19
N GLU A 578 9.01 -17.32 -3.28
CA GLU A 578 8.89 -17.60 -1.85
C GLU A 578 9.15 -16.30 -1.09
N HIS A 579 8.18 -15.88 -0.29
CA HIS A 579 8.31 -14.70 0.54
C HIS A 579 8.88 -15.05 1.93
N LYS A 580 9.74 -14.18 2.45
CA LYS A 580 10.20 -14.21 3.84
C LYS A 580 9.95 -12.88 4.53
N ARG A 581 9.74 -12.98 5.83
CA ARG A 581 9.61 -11.86 6.73
C ARG A 581 10.96 -11.29 7.16
N LEU A 582 10.95 -10.05 7.60
CA LEU A 582 12.04 -9.48 8.39
C LEU A 582 11.87 -9.83 9.87
N SER A 583 12.93 -10.31 10.50
CA SER A 583 12.94 -10.55 11.96
C SER A 583 13.02 -9.25 12.76
N GLY A 584 12.40 -9.25 13.94
CA GLY A 584 12.52 -8.13 14.87
C GLY A 584 13.93 -8.03 15.44
N VAL A 585 14.45 -6.82 15.61
CA VAL A 585 15.78 -6.59 16.21
C VAL A 585 15.70 -5.53 17.30
N SER A 586 16.64 -5.58 18.23
CA SER A 586 16.78 -4.55 19.25
C SER A 586 17.38 -3.27 18.66
N GLU A 587 17.15 -2.13 19.31
CA GLU A 587 17.75 -0.83 18.96
C GLU A 587 19.29 -0.91 18.85
N LYS A 588 19.93 -1.72 19.70
CA LYS A 588 21.39 -1.94 19.66
C LYS A 588 21.81 -2.60 18.34
N ILE A 589 21.15 -3.67 17.94
CA ILE A 589 21.44 -4.38 16.69
C ILE A 589 21.13 -3.47 15.50
N GLN A 590 20.01 -2.73 15.54
CA GLN A 590 19.64 -1.74 14.53
C GLN A 590 20.72 -0.65 14.36
N SER A 591 21.27 -0.13 15.46
CA SER A 591 22.36 0.85 15.41
C SER A 591 23.64 0.26 14.80
N LEU A 592 24.02 -0.96 15.20
CA LEU A 592 25.21 -1.65 14.66
C LEU A 592 25.09 -1.93 13.16
N LEU A 593 23.93 -2.43 12.71
CA LEU A 593 23.71 -2.76 11.31
C LEU A 593 23.66 -1.50 10.44
N ASN A 594 22.98 -0.42 10.87
CA ASN A 594 22.92 0.84 10.13
C ASN A 594 24.32 1.45 9.96
N THR A 595 25.13 1.42 11.03
CA THR A 595 26.51 1.91 10.98
C THR A 595 27.37 1.12 9.99
N TYR A 596 27.29 -0.21 10.03
CA TYR A 596 28.08 -1.06 9.14
C TYR A 596 27.61 -0.96 7.68
N TYR A 597 26.31 -0.92 7.43
CA TYR A 597 25.73 -0.70 6.11
C TYR A 597 26.20 0.61 5.50
N TYR A 598 26.15 1.71 6.27
CA TYR A 598 26.65 3.01 5.83
C TYR A 598 28.12 2.95 5.42
N LEU A 599 28.98 2.34 6.25
CA LEU A 599 30.41 2.20 5.96
C LEU A 599 30.73 1.34 4.73
N LYS A 600 29.84 0.40 4.37
CA LYS A 600 30.06 -0.54 3.26
C LYS A 600 29.53 -0.05 1.92
N ILE A 601 28.50 0.77 1.92
CA ILE A 601 27.71 1.06 0.71
C ILE A 601 27.69 2.55 0.39
N LYS A 602 27.75 3.41 1.39
CA LYS A 602 27.57 4.86 1.22
C LYS A 602 28.88 5.66 1.33
N HIS A 603 30.03 4.98 1.40
CA HIS A 603 31.28 5.61 1.83
C HIS A 603 32.45 5.49 0.86
#